data_AF-A0A7Y2F508-F1
#
_entry.id   AF-A0A7Y2F508-F1
#
_cell.length_a   1.000
_cell.length_b   1.000
_cell.length_c   1.000
_cell.angle_alpha   90.00
_cell.angle_beta   90.00
_cell.angle_gamma   90.00
#
_symmetry.space_group_name_H-M   'P 1'
#
loop_
_entity.id
_entity.type
_entity.pdbx_description
1 polymer ?
#
loop_
_entity_poly.entity_id
_entity_poly.type
_entity_poly.pdbx_seq_one_letter_code
_entity_poly.pdbx_strand_id
1 'polypeptide(L)'
;DLITTYQINVDGRSVRRRFAGGLLGHWAIWTQQAVRLLGECHRSMRDPGMLPELLIRNGEVTDCNAVIFDPAHGFAGCIPAILEILRRQGLVQTNLCLDPAEVLSEGQARELDRICQSYPHLVDDRFVEAHRDEWLR
;
A
#
# COMPACT_ATOMS: atom_id res chain seq x y z
N ASP A 1 8.15 4.81 4.96
CA ASP A 1 9.10 5.47 4.06
C ASP A 1 10.34 4.59 3.87
N LEU A 2 10.79 4.40 2.63
CA LEU A 2 11.91 3.52 2.25
C LEU A 2 13.05 4.23 1.51
N ILE A 3 12.90 5.53 1.20
CA ILE A 3 13.89 6.32 0.47
C ILE A 3 14.71 7.23 1.38
N THR A 4 14.20 7.55 2.58
CA THR A 4 14.93 8.37 3.56
C THR A 4 16.10 7.60 4.19
N THR A 5 17.27 8.22 4.17
CA THR A 5 18.41 7.81 4.98
C THR A 5 18.36 8.52 6.32
N TYR A 6 18.22 7.76 7.39
CA TYR A 6 18.24 8.25 8.77
C TYR A 6 19.68 8.37 9.25
N GLN A 7 19.98 9.49 9.91
CA GLN A 7 21.23 9.71 10.63
C GLN A 7 20.92 9.72 12.12
N ILE A 8 21.49 8.74 12.84
CA ILE A 8 21.22 8.47 14.26
C ILE A 8 22.53 8.45 15.03
N ASN A 9 22.52 9.03 16.24
CA ASN A 9 23.66 9.00 17.14
C ASN A 9 23.61 7.72 17.98
N VAL A 10 24.69 6.94 17.96
CA VAL A 10 24.89 5.75 18.80
C VAL A 10 26.23 5.92 19.51
N ASP A 11 26.19 6.07 20.84
CA ASP A 11 27.37 6.25 21.69
C ASP A 11 28.34 7.35 21.21
N GLY A 12 27.79 8.50 20.81
CA GLY A 12 28.56 9.64 20.32
C GLY A 12 29.03 9.50 18.86
N ARG A 13 28.67 8.42 18.17
CA ARG A 13 29.00 8.19 16.75
C ARG A 13 27.78 8.39 15.87
N SER A 14 27.95 9.13 14.78
CA SER A 14 26.91 9.32 13.76
C SER A 14 26.82 8.09 12.85
N VAL A 15 25.69 7.39 12.87
CA VAL A 15 25.42 6.19 12.08
C VAL A 15 24.33 6.50 11.07
N ARG A 16 24.56 6.16 9.80
CA ARG A 16 23.55 6.27 8.74
C ARG A 16 22.89 4.92 8.46
N ARG A 17 21.57 4.86 8.44
CA ARG A 17 20.78 3.66 8.13
C ARG A 17 19.56 4.05 7.30
N ARG A 18 19.10 3.12 6.47
CA ARG A 18 17.80 3.21 5.80
C ARG A 18 17.05 1.90 5.99
N PHE A 19 15.73 1.95 5.88
CA PHE A 19 14.94 0.74 5.78
C PHE A 19 15.12 0.13 4.38
N ALA A 20 15.46 -1.15 4.32
CA ALA A 20 15.60 -1.90 3.07
C ALA A 20 14.28 -2.56 2.62
N GLY A 21 13.19 -2.33 3.35
CA GLY A 21 11.90 -2.97 3.15
C GLY A 21 11.15 -3.04 4.48
N GLY A 22 10.05 -3.78 4.52
CA GLY A 22 9.28 -4.01 5.74
C GLY A 22 8.14 -4.98 5.52
N LEU A 23 7.50 -5.37 6.62
CA LEU A 23 6.22 -6.07 6.61
C LEU A 23 5.11 -5.01 6.56
N LEU A 24 4.60 -4.76 5.36
CA LEU A 24 3.68 -3.64 5.10
C LEU A 24 2.30 -4.19 4.76
N GLY A 25 1.28 -3.86 5.57
CA GLY A 25 -0.08 -4.36 5.38
C GLY A 25 -0.68 -4.04 4.01
N HIS A 26 -0.29 -2.92 3.41
CA HIS A 26 -0.74 -2.51 2.08
C HIS A 26 -0.36 -3.57 1.05
N TRP A 27 0.74 -4.30 1.22
CA TRP A 27 1.19 -5.31 0.27
C TRP A 27 0.30 -6.55 0.21
N ALA A 28 -0.71 -6.66 1.08
CA ALA A 28 -1.78 -7.65 0.97
C ALA A 28 -2.66 -7.42 -0.27
N ILE A 29 -2.65 -6.20 -0.81
CA ILE A 29 -3.31 -5.80 -2.06
C ILE A 29 -2.29 -5.07 -2.94
N TRP A 30 -2.52 -5.04 -4.24
CA TRP A 30 -1.64 -4.37 -5.19
C TRP A 30 -0.17 -4.80 -5.10
N THR A 31 0.05 -6.06 -4.74
CA THR A 31 1.36 -6.62 -4.39
C THR A 31 2.36 -6.46 -5.53
N GLN A 32 1.94 -6.61 -6.79
CA GLN A 32 2.85 -6.45 -7.92
C GLN A 32 3.41 -5.04 -7.99
N GLN A 33 2.56 -4.00 -7.86
CA GLN A 33 3.01 -2.61 -7.88
C GLN A 33 3.83 -2.26 -6.64
N ALA A 34 3.44 -2.77 -5.47
CA ALA A 34 4.20 -2.58 -4.24
C ALA A 34 5.64 -3.10 -4.38
N VAL A 35 5.82 -4.30 -4.96
CA VAL A 35 7.16 -4.88 -5.21
C VAL A 35 7.94 -4.08 -6.25
N ARG A 36 7.28 -3.59 -7.31
CA ARG A 36 7.92 -2.71 -8.31
C ARG A 36 8.41 -1.40 -7.68
N LEU A 37 7.58 -0.76 -6.86
CA LEU A 37 7.92 0.47 -6.14
C LEU A 37 9.05 0.25 -5.14
N LEU A 38 9.09 -0.90 -4.44
CA LEU A 38 10.24 -1.27 -3.61
C LEU A 38 11.53 -1.33 -4.44
N GLY A 39 11.45 -1.92 -5.64
CA GLY A 39 12.56 -1.96 -6.58
C GLY A 39 13.03 -0.57 -7.00
N GLU A 40 12.12 0.38 -7.22
CA GLU A 40 12.45 1.78 -7.49
C GLU A 40 13.13 2.46 -6.29
N CYS A 41 12.62 2.25 -5.08
CA CYS A 41 13.25 2.73 -3.85
C CYS A 41 14.69 2.21 -3.69
N HIS A 42 14.98 1.00 -4.16
CA HIS A 42 16.34 0.46 -4.17
C HIS A 42 17.24 1.08 -5.24
N ARG A 43 16.69 1.33 -6.44
CA ARG A 43 17.45 1.94 -7.53
C ARG A 43 17.81 3.39 -7.26
N SER A 44 16.95 4.15 -6.56
CA SER A 44 17.22 5.56 -6.24
C SER A 44 18.48 5.77 -5.39
N MET A 45 18.95 4.73 -4.70
CA MET A 45 20.23 4.77 -3.97
C MET A 45 21.45 4.94 -4.89
N ARG A 46 21.33 4.55 -6.17
CA ARG A 46 22.37 4.67 -7.19
C ARG A 46 22.05 5.77 -8.20
N ASP A 47 20.78 6.13 -8.31
CA ASP A 47 20.28 7.18 -9.19
C ASP A 47 19.41 8.18 -8.40
N PRO A 48 20.03 9.21 -7.80
CA PRO A 48 19.30 10.25 -7.09
C PRO A 48 18.32 11.03 -7.99
N GLY A 49 18.44 10.94 -9.31
CA GLY A 49 17.51 11.55 -10.27
C GLY A 49 16.09 11.01 -10.15
N MET A 50 15.89 9.83 -9.57
CA MET A 50 14.57 9.23 -9.32
C MET A 50 13.84 9.80 -8.09
N LEU A 51 14.53 10.59 -7.25
CA LEU A 51 13.97 11.06 -5.98
C LEU A 51 12.73 11.96 -6.13
N PRO A 52 12.66 12.90 -7.09
CA PRO A 52 11.47 13.74 -7.25
C PRO A 52 10.19 12.93 -7.47
N GLU A 53 10.21 11.96 -8.39
CA GLU A 53 9.06 11.10 -8.67
C GLU A 53 8.73 10.21 -7.48
N LEU A 54 9.74 9.67 -6.78
CA LEU A 54 9.52 8.86 -5.58
C LEU A 54 8.95 9.65 -4.41
N LEU A 55 9.27 10.94 -4.28
CA LEU A 55 8.64 11.82 -3.29
C LEU A 55 7.16 12.06 -3.61
N ILE A 56 6.80 12.18 -4.89
CA ILE A 56 5.39 12.22 -5.31
C ILE A 56 4.71 10.89 -4.97
N ARG A 57 5.31 9.75 -5.36
CA ARG A 57 4.77 8.41 -5.03
C ARG A 57 4.59 8.19 -3.54
N ASN A 58 5.50 8.71 -2.71
CA ASN A 58 5.37 8.62 -1.26
C ASN A 58 4.09 9.32 -0.74
N GLY A 59 3.74 10.48 -1.31
CA GLY A 59 2.48 11.17 -1.00
C GLY A 59 1.25 10.37 -1.43
N GLU A 60 1.25 9.84 -2.65
CA GLU A 60 0.14 9.03 -3.18
C GLU A 60 -0.06 7.74 -2.37
N VAL A 61 1.01 7.01 -2.04
CA VAL A 61 0.94 5.82 -1.18
C VAL A 61 0.46 6.17 0.23
N THR A 62 0.82 7.35 0.73
CA THR A 62 0.33 7.83 2.04
C THR A 62 -1.18 8.09 2.00
N ASP A 63 -1.70 8.69 0.93
CA ASP A 63 -3.14 8.87 0.72
C ASP A 63 -3.87 7.52 0.62
N CYS A 64 -3.36 6.58 -0.18
CA CYS A 64 -3.89 5.21 -0.24
C CYS A 64 -3.93 4.57 1.15
N ASN A 65 -2.83 4.63 1.90
CA ASN A 65 -2.75 4.05 3.25
C ASN A 65 -3.74 4.70 4.22
N ALA A 66 -3.99 6.01 4.12
CA ALA A 66 -4.95 6.70 4.96
C ALA A 66 -6.39 6.20 4.69
N VAL A 67 -6.73 5.92 3.43
CA VAL A 67 -8.06 5.36 3.11
C VAL A 67 -8.17 3.89 3.48
N ILE A 68 -7.15 3.08 3.18
CA ILE A 68 -7.16 1.62 3.41
C ILE A 68 -7.16 1.32 4.91
N PHE A 69 -6.27 1.94 5.68
CA PHE A 69 -6.13 1.64 7.11
C PHE A 69 -7.01 2.46 8.00
N ASP A 70 -7.67 3.48 7.46
CA ASP A 70 -8.75 4.18 8.15
C ASP A 70 -8.40 4.79 9.51
N PRO A 71 -7.24 5.48 9.67
CA PRO A 71 -6.85 6.07 10.95
C PRO A 71 -7.83 7.16 11.41
N ALA A 72 -8.59 7.78 10.49
CA ALA A 72 -9.61 8.78 10.80
C ALA A 72 -10.78 8.21 11.63
N HIS A 73 -11.04 6.91 11.50
CA HIS A 73 -12.06 6.21 12.29
C HIS A 73 -11.44 5.15 13.23
N GLY A 74 -10.19 5.36 13.65
CA GLY A 74 -9.54 4.48 14.62
C GLY A 74 -9.25 3.08 14.09
N PHE A 75 -8.99 2.96 12.79
CA PHE A 75 -8.67 1.70 12.08
C PHE A 75 -9.84 0.70 11.96
N ALA A 76 -11.08 1.14 12.24
CA ALA A 76 -12.26 0.29 12.17
C ALA A 76 -12.47 -0.33 10.77
N GLY A 77 -12.23 0.46 9.71
CA GLY A 77 -12.36 0.03 8.33
C GLY A 77 -11.16 -0.70 7.73
N CYS A 78 -10.11 -0.98 8.51
CA CYS A 78 -8.82 -1.48 8.00
C CYS A 78 -8.92 -2.82 7.27
N ILE A 79 -9.36 -3.86 7.98
CA ILE A 79 -9.53 -5.22 7.44
C ILE A 79 -10.62 -5.26 6.34
N PRO A 80 -11.83 -4.69 6.55
CA PRO A 80 -12.87 -4.75 5.53
C PRO A 80 -12.49 -3.97 4.25
N ALA A 81 -11.63 -2.95 4.32
CA ALA A 81 -11.12 -2.26 3.13
C ALA A 81 -10.16 -3.11 2.30
N ILE A 82 -9.25 -3.83 2.95
CA ILE A 82 -8.38 -4.81 2.28
C ILE A 82 -9.24 -5.89 1.61
N LEU A 83 -10.20 -6.46 2.35
CA LEU A 83 -11.10 -7.47 1.78
C LEU A 83 -11.97 -6.89 0.66
N GLU A 84 -12.40 -5.63 0.74
CA GLU A 84 -13.17 -4.98 -0.32
C GLU A 84 -12.35 -4.85 -1.61
N ILE A 85 -11.07 -4.48 -1.55
CA ILE A 85 -10.19 -4.48 -2.73
C ILE A 85 -10.02 -5.90 -3.27
N LEU A 86 -9.73 -6.90 -2.42
CA LEU A 86 -9.60 -8.29 -2.84
C LEU A 86 -10.92 -8.82 -3.46
N ARG A 87 -12.06 -8.40 -2.94
CA ARG A 87 -13.39 -8.74 -3.45
C ARG A 87 -13.62 -8.15 -4.84
N ARG A 88 -13.23 -6.89 -5.05
CA ARG A 88 -13.26 -6.23 -6.37
C ARG A 88 -12.35 -6.93 -7.38
N GLN A 89 -11.20 -7.44 -6.94
CA GLN A 89 -10.31 -8.27 -7.76
C GLN A 89 -10.85 -9.69 -7.99
N GLY A 90 -11.87 -10.11 -7.24
CA GLY A 90 -12.48 -11.44 -7.30
C GLY A 90 -11.68 -12.54 -6.59
N LEU A 91 -10.70 -12.16 -5.77
CA LEU A 91 -9.89 -13.11 -4.98
C LEU A 91 -10.64 -13.60 -3.73
N VAL A 92 -11.63 -12.84 -3.25
CA VAL A 92 -12.54 -13.22 -2.17
C VAL A 92 -13.99 -12.88 -2.54
N GLN A 93 -14.96 -13.50 -1.86
CA GLN A 93 -16.38 -13.34 -2.20
C GLN A 93 -17.04 -12.14 -1.50
N THR A 94 -16.58 -11.77 -0.31
CA THR A 94 -17.17 -10.72 0.52
C THR A 94 -16.08 -9.89 1.20
N ASN A 95 -16.47 -8.73 1.71
CA ASN A 95 -15.65 -7.91 2.60
C ASN A 95 -16.04 -8.08 4.09
N LEU A 96 -16.76 -9.17 4.40
CA LEU A 96 -17.22 -9.44 5.77
C LEU A 96 -16.07 -10.00 6.60
N CYS A 97 -15.90 -9.45 7.79
CA CYS A 97 -14.89 -9.86 8.76
C CYS A 97 -15.45 -10.93 9.70
N LEU A 98 -14.55 -11.57 10.47
CA LEU A 98 -14.94 -12.51 11.53
C LEU A 98 -15.71 -11.82 12.66
N ASP A 99 -15.28 -10.60 13.03
CA ASP A 99 -16.06 -9.71 13.87
C ASP A 99 -17.08 -8.96 13.01
N PRO A 100 -18.40 -9.17 13.21
CA PRO A 100 -19.43 -8.47 12.44
C PRO A 100 -19.44 -6.95 12.64
N ALA A 101 -18.77 -6.43 13.68
CA ALA A 101 -18.64 -4.99 13.90
C ALA A 101 -17.52 -4.36 13.05
N GLU A 102 -16.59 -5.15 12.52
CA GLU A 102 -15.55 -4.67 11.59
C GLU A 102 -16.14 -4.52 10.19
N VAL A 103 -16.65 -3.32 9.91
CA VAL A 103 -17.24 -2.92 8.63
C VAL A 103 -16.53 -1.70 8.07
N LEU A 104 -16.69 -1.45 6.77
CA LEU A 104 -16.20 -0.20 6.17
C LEU A 104 -16.81 1.00 6.88
N SER A 105 -15.96 1.97 7.23
CA SER A 105 -16.43 3.22 7.81
C SER A 105 -17.22 4.05 6.79
N GLU A 106 -18.01 4.99 7.31
CA GLU A 106 -18.86 5.84 6.47
C GLU A 106 -18.04 6.56 5.40
N GLY A 107 -18.42 6.38 4.14
CA GLY A 107 -17.74 7.00 3.00
C GLY A 107 -16.45 6.31 2.54
N GLN A 108 -15.89 5.37 3.31
CA GLN A 108 -14.63 4.70 2.99
C GLN A 108 -14.68 3.96 1.65
N ALA A 109 -15.81 3.32 1.32
CA ALA A 109 -16.01 2.67 0.02
C ALA A 109 -15.85 3.63 -1.18
N ARG A 110 -16.32 4.88 -1.05
CA ARG A 110 -16.17 5.92 -2.08
C ARG A 110 -14.73 6.43 -2.14
N GLU A 111 -14.07 6.53 -1.00
CA GLU A 111 -12.65 6.90 -0.96
C GLU A 111 -11.76 5.81 -1.58
N LEU A 112 -12.10 4.52 -1.42
CA LEU A 112 -11.45 3.43 -2.14
C LEU A 112 -11.58 3.61 -3.66
N ASP A 113 -12.78 3.96 -4.14
CA ASP A 113 -12.99 4.28 -5.57
C ASP A 113 -12.11 5.46 -6.01
N ARG A 114 -12.05 6.52 -5.19
CA ARG A 114 -11.25 7.73 -5.47
C ARG A 114 -9.77 7.41 -5.62
N ILE A 115 -9.17 6.65 -4.70
CA ILE A 115 -7.73 6.34 -4.76
C ILE A 115 -7.39 5.42 -5.94
N CYS A 116 -8.24 4.45 -6.27
CA CYS A 116 -8.02 3.59 -7.44
C CYS A 116 -8.08 4.40 -8.74
N GLN A 117 -8.97 5.39 -8.82
CA GLN A 117 -9.08 6.27 -9.99
C GLN A 117 -7.98 7.32 -10.05
N SER A 118 -7.55 7.85 -8.90
CA SER A 118 -6.53 8.89 -8.82
C SER A 118 -5.12 8.34 -9.07
N TYR A 119 -4.86 7.09 -8.65
CA TYR A 119 -3.54 6.47 -8.70
C TYR A 119 -3.55 5.10 -9.41
N PRO A 120 -3.98 5.02 -10.68
CA PRO A 120 -4.09 3.75 -11.39
C PRO A 120 -2.74 3.03 -11.61
N HIS A 121 -1.61 3.74 -11.46
CA HIS A 121 -0.27 3.15 -11.50
C HIS A 121 0.14 2.46 -10.19
N LEU A 122 -0.58 2.66 -9.09
CA LEU A 122 -0.34 1.98 -7.81
C LEU A 122 -1.15 0.70 -7.64
N VAL A 123 -2.11 0.43 -8.54
CA VAL A 123 -2.96 -0.78 -8.49
C VAL A 123 -2.52 -1.82 -9.51
N ASP A 124 -2.82 -3.10 -9.23
CA ASP A 124 -2.51 -4.23 -10.11
C ASP A 124 -3.74 -5.02 -10.57
N ASP A 125 -4.93 -4.41 -10.52
CA ASP A 125 -6.21 -5.09 -10.80
C ASP A 125 -6.21 -5.83 -12.15
N ARG A 126 -5.64 -5.22 -13.21
CA ARG A 126 -5.52 -5.88 -14.53
C ARG A 126 -4.58 -7.08 -14.53
N PHE A 127 -3.51 -7.02 -13.73
CA PHE A 127 -2.60 -8.15 -13.57
C PHE A 127 -3.29 -9.28 -12.82
N VAL A 128 -4.03 -8.97 -11.75
CA VAL A 128 -4.81 -9.97 -11.02
C VAL A 128 -5.88 -10.58 -11.93
N GLU A 129 -6.65 -9.77 -12.66
CA GLU A 129 -7.68 -10.23 -13.60
C GLU A 129 -7.12 -11.23 -14.63
N ALA A 130 -5.94 -10.96 -15.18
CA ALA A 130 -5.32 -11.82 -16.19
C ALA A 130 -4.85 -13.19 -15.66
N HIS A 131 -4.64 -13.35 -14.35
CA HIS A 131 -4.03 -14.54 -13.75
C HIS A 131 -4.88 -15.22 -12.67
N ARG A 132 -5.92 -14.56 -12.15
CA ARG A 132 -6.74 -15.06 -11.04
C ARG A 132 -7.32 -16.45 -11.31
N ASP A 133 -7.87 -16.66 -12.51
CA ASP A 133 -8.52 -17.92 -12.87
C ASP A 133 -7.53 -19.09 -13.01
N GLU A 134 -6.23 -18.81 -13.09
CA GLU A 134 -5.17 -19.82 -12.97
C GLU A 134 -4.86 -20.12 -11.50
N TRP A 135 -4.78 -19.08 -10.66
CA TRP A 135 -4.44 -19.21 -9.23
C TRP A 135 -5.53 -19.88 -8.39
N LEU A 136 -6.80 -19.71 -8.76
CA LEU A 136 -7.96 -20.24 -8.03
C LEU A 136 -8.44 -21.62 -8.51
N ARG A 137 -7.63 -22.32 -9.31
CA ARG A 137 -7.94 -23.69 -9.76
C ARG A 137 -7.76 -24.73 -8.66
#